data_AF-A0A920J4K3-F1
#
_entry.id   AF-A0A920J4K3-F1
#
_cell.length_a   1.000
_cell.length_b   1.000
_cell.length_c   1.000
_cell.angle_alpha   90.00
_cell.angle_beta   90.00
_cell.angle_gamma   90.00
#
_symmetry.space_group_name_H-M   'P 1'
#
loop_
_entity.id
_entity.type
_entity.pdbx_description
1 polymer ?
#
loop_
_entity_poly.entity_id
_entity_poly.type
_entity_poly.pdbx_seq_one_letter_code
_entity_poly.pdbx_strand_id
1 'polypeptide(L)' 'MHCESRGQPNATNASSGAAGLMQHMPQYWDQRAISAGYAGSSPYDPTANINVSAWLIYQASGGGWQHWVCQ' A
#
# COMPACT_ATOMS: atom_id res chain seq x y z
N MET A 1 -2.37 -8.25 -6.93
CA MET A 1 -1.95 -8.84 -5.63
C MET A 1 -0.92 -9.96 -5.77
N HIS A 2 -0.99 -10.84 -6.77
CA HIS A 2 -0.01 -11.94 -6.90
C HIS A 2 1.44 -11.44 -7.09
N CYS A 3 1.63 -10.40 -7.90
CA CYS A 3 2.94 -9.79 -8.16
C CYS A 3 3.52 -9.04 -6.95
N GLU A 4 2.67 -8.41 -6.13
CA GLU A 4 3.08 -7.53 -5.03
C GLU A 4 3.41 -8.32 -3.75
N SER A 5 2.52 -9.20 -3.33
CA SER A 5 2.62 -9.88 -2.03
C SER A 5 2.31 -11.37 -2.10
N ARG A 6 2.01 -11.90 -3.29
CA ARG A 6 1.38 -13.23 -3.46
C ARG A 6 0.08 -13.37 -2.67
N GLY A 7 -0.58 -12.25 -2.36
CA GLY A 7 -1.77 -12.21 -1.51
C GLY A 7 -1.50 -12.35 -0.01
N GLN A 8 -0.24 -12.20 0.43
CA GLN A 8 0.13 -12.29 1.84
C GLN A 8 0.08 -10.92 2.51
N PRO A 9 -0.83 -10.69 3.48
CA PRO A 9 -1.01 -9.37 4.08
C PRO A 9 0.12 -8.95 5.02
N ASN A 10 0.95 -9.88 5.46
CA ASN A 10 2.14 -9.65 6.27
C ASN A 10 3.45 -9.66 5.46
N ALA A 11 3.37 -9.60 4.12
CA ALA A 11 4.56 -9.60 3.29
C ALA A 11 5.36 -8.30 3.44
N THR A 12 6.68 -8.45 3.62
CA THR A 12 7.63 -7.34 3.58
C THR A 12 8.67 -7.63 2.49
N ASN A 13 8.85 -6.70 1.55
CA ASN A 13 9.93 -6.81 0.58
C ASN A 13 11.28 -6.61 1.27
N ALA A 14 12.18 -7.58 1.16
CA ALA A 14 13.49 -7.54 1.82
C ALA A 14 14.45 -6.47 1.26
N SER A 15 14.25 -6.03 0.01
CA SER A 15 15.10 -5.03 -0.65
C SER A 15 14.56 -3.61 -0.46
N SER A 16 13.27 -3.38 -0.67
CA SER A 16 12.66 -2.04 -0.59
C SER A 16 12.00 -1.73 0.75
N GLY A 17 11.78 -2.74 1.61
CA GLY A 17 11.04 -2.59 2.86
C GLY A 17 9.53 -2.39 2.67
N ALA A 18 9.02 -2.53 1.44
CA ALA A 18 7.60 -2.37 1.14
C ALA A 18 6.72 -3.38 1.89
N ALA A 19 5.57 -2.95 2.40
CA ALA A 19 4.78 -3.70 3.37
C ALA A 19 3.33 -3.94 2.93
N GLY A 20 2.82 -5.12 3.27
CA GLY A 20 1.42 -5.48 3.13
C GLY A 20 1.00 -5.89 1.72
N LEU A 21 -0.31 -6.06 1.52
CA LEU A 21 -0.87 -6.64 0.29
C LEU A 21 -0.47 -5.91 -0.99
N MET A 22 -0.40 -4.59 -0.91
CA MET A 22 -0.12 -3.68 -2.02
C MET A 22 1.26 -3.03 -1.87
N GLN A 23 2.14 -3.62 -1.05
CA GLN A 23 3.56 -3.25 -0.94
C GLN A 23 3.78 -1.74 -0.80
N HIS A 24 3.14 -1.14 0.21
CA HIS A 24 3.34 0.27 0.50
C HIS A 24 4.71 0.52 1.12
N MET A 25 5.44 1.52 0.63
CA MET A 25 6.68 1.96 1.25
C MET A 25 6.40 2.58 2.64
N PRO A 26 7.09 2.14 3.71
CA PRO A 26 6.85 2.61 5.08
C PRO A 26 6.99 4.13 5.23
N GLN A 27 7.97 4.73 4.56
CA GLN A 27 8.25 6.18 4.61
C GLN A 27 7.08 7.07 4.15
N TYR A 28 6.14 6.53 3.35
CA TYR A 28 4.97 7.28 2.87
C TYR A 28 3.66 6.78 3.47
N TRP A 29 3.70 5.70 4.26
CA TRP A 29 2.50 5.02 4.72
C TRP A 29 1.65 5.93 5.59
N ASP A 30 2.23 6.53 6.64
CA ASP A 30 1.48 7.31 7.62
C ASP A 30 0.70 8.45 6.97
N GLN A 31 1.35 9.19 6.06
CA GLN A 31 0.70 10.30 5.38
C GLN A 31 -0.41 9.82 4.43
N ARG A 32 -0.21 8.72 3.70
CA ARG A 32 -1.24 8.12 2.84
C ARG A 32 -2.42 7.58 3.66
N ALA A 33 -2.13 6.91 4.78
CA ALA A 33 -3.12 6.37 5.68
C ALA A 33 -3.98 7.50 6.28
N ILE A 34 -3.36 8.59 6.74
CA ILE A 34 -4.08 9.79 7.21
C ILE A 34 -4.99 10.34 6.11
N SER A 35 -4.45 10.57 4.90
CA SER A 35 -5.23 11.14 3.80
C SER A 35 -6.38 10.26 3.32
N ALA A 36 -6.26 8.94 3.45
CA ALA A 36 -7.30 7.98 3.12
C ALA A 36 -8.28 7.69 4.27
N GLY A 37 -8.09 8.28 5.46
CA GLY A 37 -8.96 8.08 6.63
C GLY A 37 -8.62 6.88 7.52
N TYR A 38 -7.43 6.30 7.37
CA TYR A 38 -6.92 5.12 8.11
C TYR A 38 -5.76 5.48 9.05
N ALA A 39 -5.73 6.71 9.59
CA ALA A 39 -4.67 7.18 10.48
C ALA A 39 -4.38 6.17 11.62
N GLY A 40 -3.10 5.87 11.85
CA GLY A 40 -2.65 4.92 12.87
C GLY A 40 -2.82 3.43 12.51
N SER A 41 -3.41 3.12 11.35
CA SER A 41 -3.51 1.73 10.87
C SER A 41 -2.14 1.20 10.44
N SER A 42 -1.90 -0.09 10.66
CA SER A 42 -0.70 -0.77 10.18
C SER A 42 -0.75 -0.97 8.66
N PRO A 43 0.38 -0.85 7.94
CA PRO A 43 0.44 -1.25 6.52
C PRO A 43 0.17 -2.75 6.32
N TYR A 44 0.25 -3.56 7.38
CA TYR A 44 -0.10 -4.98 7.36
C TYR A 44 -1.58 -5.26 7.64
N ASP A 45 -2.38 -4.24 8.00
CA ASP A 45 -3.84 -4.40 8.05
C ASP A 45 -4.34 -4.52 6.61
N PRO A 46 -4.89 -5.68 6.21
CA PRO A 46 -5.30 -5.91 4.82
C PRO A 46 -6.39 -4.94 4.37
N THR A 47 -7.29 -4.53 5.27
CA THR A 47 -8.39 -3.62 4.96
C THR A 47 -7.87 -2.21 4.75
N ALA A 48 -7.03 -1.72 5.66
CA ALA A 48 -6.42 -0.41 5.51
C ALA A 48 -5.53 -0.36 4.25
N ASN A 49 -4.70 -1.39 4.03
CA ASN A 49 -3.78 -1.46 2.90
C ASN A 49 -4.51 -1.37 1.54
N ILE A 50 -5.61 -2.12 1.37
CA ILE A 50 -6.42 -2.09 0.15
C ILE A 50 -7.10 -0.73 -0.02
N ASN A 51 -7.71 -0.17 1.04
CA ASN A 51 -8.43 1.09 0.92
C ASN A 51 -7.50 2.29 0.68
N VAL A 52 -6.33 2.32 1.34
CA VAL A 52 -5.29 3.32 1.10
C VAL A 52 -4.74 3.19 -0.34
N SER A 53 -4.61 1.97 -0.86
CA SER A 53 -4.28 1.76 -2.28
C SER A 53 -5.35 2.30 -3.21
N ALA A 54 -6.63 2.01 -2.94
CA ALA A 54 -7.74 2.53 -3.75
C ALA A 54 -7.77 4.07 -3.74
N TRP A 55 -7.59 4.69 -2.57
CA TRP A 55 -7.43 6.14 -2.46
C TRP A 55 -6.24 6.65 -3.29
N LEU A 56 -5.09 5.99 -3.21
CA LEU A 56 -3.90 6.35 -3.96
C LEU A 56 -4.08 6.18 -5.48
N ILE A 57 -4.95 5.28 -5.94
CA ILE A 57 -5.26 5.10 -7.37
C ILE A 57 -6.20 6.19 -7.86
N TYR A 58 -7.28 6.46 -7.11
CA TYR A 58 -8.42 7.22 -7.62
C TYR A 58 -8.49 8.68 -7.15
N GLN A 59 -7.82 9.04 -6.05
CA GLN A 59 -7.99 10.35 -5.40
C GLN A 59 -6.68 11.12 -5.19
N ALA A 60 -5.56 10.43 -4.98
CA ALA A 60 -4.29 11.11 -4.74
C ALA A 60 -3.74 11.80 -6.00
N SER A 61 -3.24 13.03 -5.86
CA SER A 61 -2.49 13.71 -6.92
C SER A 61 -1.14 13.01 -7.15
N GLY A 62 -0.84 12.65 -8.41
CA GLY A 62 0.32 11.80 -8.73
C GLY A 62 0.13 10.31 -8.36
N GLY A 63 -1.09 9.96 -7.97
CA GLY A 63 -1.57 8.59 -7.82
C GLY A 63 -1.74 7.86 -9.15
N GLY A 64 -2.28 6.64 -9.10
CA GLY A 64 -2.62 5.85 -10.30
C GLY A 64 -2.04 4.44 -10.32
N TRP A 65 -2.42 3.66 -11.33
CA TRP A 65 -2.04 2.25 -11.46
C TRP A 65 -0.55 2.03 -11.73
N GLN A 66 0.21 3.06 -12.15
CA GLN A 66 1.65 2.93 -12.39
C GLN A 66 2.47 2.54 -11.15
N HIS A 67 1.90 2.67 -9.95
CA HIS A 67 2.54 2.23 -8.71
C HIS A 67 2.54 0.70 -8.53
N TRP A 68 1.71 -0.04 -9.30
CA TRP A 68 1.58 -1.50 -9.22
C TRP A 68 1.66 -2.10 -10.62
N VAL A 69 2.89 -2.25 -11.11
CA VAL A 69 3.18 -2.91 -12.38
C VAL A 69 3.87 -4.23 -12.06
N CYS A 70 3.27 -5.34 -12.49
CA CYS A 70 3.95 -6.63 -12.45
C CYS A 70 5.21 -6.55 -13.33
N GLN A 71 6.38 -6.78 -12.73
CA GLN A 71 7.63 -6.99 -13.47
C GLN A 71 7.89 -8.48 -13.65
#